data_AF-A0A4U0Z398-F1
#
_entry.id   AF-A0A4U0Z398-F1
#
_cell.length_a   1.000
_cell.length_b   1.000
_cell.length_c   1.000
_cell.angle_alpha   90.00
_cell.angle_beta   90.00
_cell.angle_gamma   90.00
#
_symmetry.space_group_name_H-M   'P 1'
#
loop_
_entity.id
_entity.type
_entity.pdbx_description
1 polymer ?
#
loop_
_entity_poly.entity_id
_entity_poly.type
_entity_poly.pdbx_seq_one_letter_code
_entity_poly.pdbx_strand_id
1 'polypeptide(L)'
;MNDTLRLDAAEAEAESPALLPRRPGCAVTVHVGQQERPAFLWQARLLSEEWDCPWQVAPGRHHFDVIDELEAPHSPLTMALLGA
;
A
#
# COMPACT_ATOMS: atom_id res chain seq x y z
N MET A 1 14.96 0.80 -14.12
CA MET A 1 14.74 1.28 -12.74
C MET A 1 16.02 1.15 -11.93
N ASN A 2 16.60 -0.06 -11.80
CA ASN A 2 17.82 -0.21 -11.01
C ASN A 2 19.06 0.49 -11.60
N ASP A 3 19.15 0.69 -12.92
CA ASP A 3 20.26 1.47 -13.51
C ASP A 3 20.30 2.93 -13.00
N THR A 4 19.14 3.45 -12.59
CA THR A 4 18.99 4.78 -11.99
C THR A 4 19.13 4.73 -10.48
N LEU A 5 18.42 3.82 -9.80
CA LEU A 5 18.38 3.75 -8.34
C LEU A 5 19.65 3.13 -7.73
N ARG A 6 20.33 2.26 -8.47
CA ARG A 6 21.58 1.58 -8.08
C ARG A 6 21.49 0.81 -6.77
N LEU A 7 20.33 0.21 -6.50
CA LEU A 7 20.11 -0.59 -5.30
C LEU A 7 20.90 -1.89 -5.41
N ASP A 8 21.64 -2.20 -4.35
CA ASP A 8 22.22 -3.53 -4.17
C ASP A 8 21.26 -4.45 -3.40
N ALA A 9 21.65 -5.71 -3.22
CA ALA A 9 20.81 -6.70 -2.57
C ALA A 9 20.57 -6.39 -1.08
N ALA A 10 21.57 -5.85 -0.39
CA ALA A 10 21.47 -5.54 1.03
C ALA A 10 20.55 -4.33 1.27
N GLU A 11 20.66 -3.29 0.43
CA GLU A 11 19.78 -2.14 0.45
C GLU A 11 18.35 -2.53 0.10
N ALA A 12 18.15 -3.34 -0.95
CA ALA A 12 16.82 -3.83 -1.32
C ALA A 12 16.16 -4.62 -0.18
N GLU A 13 16.92 -5.46 0.54
CA GLU A 13 16.40 -6.20 1.70
C GLU A 13 16.06 -5.27 2.86
N ALA A 14 16.97 -4.36 3.22
CA ALA A 14 16.82 -3.44 4.35
C ALA A 14 15.71 -2.41 4.16
N GLU A 15 15.41 -2.02 2.91
CA GLU A 15 14.41 -0.99 2.58
C GLU A 15 13.07 -1.58 2.09
N SER A 16 12.91 -2.91 2.07
CA SER A 16 11.66 -3.56 1.65
C SER A 16 10.67 -3.72 2.81
N PRO A 17 9.55 -2.99 2.85
CA PRO A 17 8.63 -3.06 4.00
C PRO A 17 8.05 -4.46 4.23
N ALA A 18 7.84 -5.24 3.17
CA ALA A 18 7.35 -6.62 3.26
C ALA A 18 8.34 -7.58 3.94
N LEU A 19 9.62 -7.23 4.06
CA LEU A 19 10.63 -8.03 4.76
C LEU A 19 10.89 -7.55 6.19
N LEU A 20 10.19 -6.48 6.62
CA LEU A 20 10.40 -5.83 7.90
C LEU A 20 9.16 -5.98 8.79
N PRO A 21 9.33 -6.04 10.12
CA PRO A 21 8.20 -6.09 11.02
C PRO A 21 7.42 -4.76 10.99
N ARG A 22 6.10 -4.85 10.98
CA ARG A 22 5.22 -3.69 11.21
C ARG A 22 5.57 -3.02 12.54
N ARG A 23 5.57 -1.69 12.58
CA ARG A 23 5.78 -0.92 13.81
C ARG A 23 4.69 -1.25 14.86
N PRO A 24 5.06 -1.61 16.10
CA PRO A 24 4.10 -1.86 17.15
C PRO A 24 3.24 -0.64 17.47
N GLY A 25 1.95 -0.87 17.75
CA GLY A 25 1.00 0.19 18.13
C GLY A 25 0.54 1.09 16.97
N CYS A 26 0.95 0.81 15.73
CA CYS A 26 0.47 1.52 14.55
C CYS A 26 -0.62 0.69 13.85
N ALA A 27 -1.82 1.26 13.72
CA ALA A 27 -2.85 0.69 12.86
C ALA A 27 -2.46 0.91 11.40
N VAL A 28 -2.50 -0.14 10.60
CA VAL A 28 -2.12 -0.10 9.18
C VAL A 28 -3.25 -0.71 8.35
N THR A 29 -3.55 -0.07 7.23
CA THR A 29 -4.41 -0.60 6.17
C THR A 29 -3.67 -0.40 4.86
N VAL A 30 -3.54 -1.46 4.07
CA VAL A 30 -3.00 -1.35 2.70
C VAL A 30 -4.16 -1.01 1.75
N HIS A 31 -4.00 0.03 0.95
CA HIS A 31 -5.02 0.52 0.03
C HIS A 31 -4.46 0.57 -1.40
N VAL A 32 -5.24 0.08 -2.38
CA VAL A 32 -4.79 -0.03 -3.78
C VAL A 32 -5.96 0.17 -4.75
N GLY A 33 -5.72 0.76 -5.91
CA GLY A 33 -6.73 0.87 -6.98
C GLY A 33 -7.05 -0.49 -7.62
N GLN A 34 -8.30 -0.74 -7.99
CA GLN A 34 -8.70 -1.97 -8.68
C GLN A 34 -8.06 -2.08 -10.08
N GLN A 35 -7.89 -0.96 -10.77
CA GLN A 35 -7.35 -0.87 -12.14
C GLN A 35 -5.83 -0.62 -12.15
N GLU A 36 -5.15 -1.00 -11.07
CA GLU A 36 -3.70 -0.96 -10.97
C GLU A 36 -3.02 -2.02 -11.85
N ARG A 37 -1.71 -1.86 -12.08
CA ARG A 37 -0.95 -2.93 -12.75
C ARG A 37 -0.93 -4.18 -11.88
N PRO A 38 -0.83 -5.39 -12.46
CA PRO A 38 -0.75 -6.63 -11.68
C PRO A 38 0.36 -6.62 -10.61
N ALA A 39 1.49 -5.98 -10.88
CA ALA A 39 2.59 -5.84 -9.93
C ALA A 39 2.20 -5.04 -8.66
N PHE A 40 1.41 -3.97 -8.80
CA PHE A 40 0.94 -3.17 -7.67
C PHE A 40 -0.10 -3.94 -6.84
N LEU A 41 -1.02 -4.65 -7.51
CA LEU A 41 -2.00 -5.51 -6.84
C LEU A 41 -1.30 -6.63 -6.05
N TRP A 42 -0.29 -7.27 -6.63
CA TRP A 42 0.50 -8.30 -5.96
C TRP A 42 1.29 -7.74 -4.77
N GLN A 43 1.98 -6.61 -4.94
CA GLN A 43 2.74 -5.97 -3.87
C GLN A 43 1.85 -5.51 -2.71
N ALA A 44 0.66 -4.96 -3.01
CA ALA A 44 -0.32 -4.59 -1.99
C ALA A 44 -0.79 -5.81 -1.19
N ARG A 45 -1.10 -6.92 -1.88
CA ARG A 45 -1.51 -8.16 -1.23
C ARG A 45 -0.38 -8.74 -0.37
N LEU A 46 0.84 -8.80 -0.90
CA LEU A 46 2.03 -9.28 -0.20
C LEU A 46 2.24 -8.50 1.11
N LEU A 47 2.25 -7.16 1.06
CA LEU A 47 2.47 -6.34 2.24
C LEU A 47 1.38 -6.54 3.30
N SER A 48 0.12 -6.69 2.88
CA SER A 48 -1.00 -6.97 3.79
C SER A 48 -0.86 -8.32 4.49
N GLU A 49 -0.39 -9.35 3.77
CA GLU A 49 -0.16 -10.68 4.33
C GLU A 49 1.02 -10.69 5.30
N GLU A 50 2.16 -10.11 4.93
CA GLU A 50 3.36 -10.05 5.78
C GLU A 50 3.14 -9.24 7.07
N TRP A 51 2.29 -8.21 7.01
CA TRP A 51 2.00 -7.36 8.18
C TRP A 51 0.73 -7.75 8.93
N ASP A 52 0.02 -8.79 8.50
CA ASP A 52 -1.28 -9.21 9.04
C ASP A 52 -2.19 -7.99 9.28
N CYS A 53 -2.47 -7.26 8.19
CA CYS A 53 -3.28 -6.05 8.24
C CYS A 53 -4.35 -6.02 7.14
N PRO A 54 -5.44 -5.25 7.32
CA PRO A 54 -6.46 -5.11 6.30
C PRO A 54 -5.90 -4.65 4.95
N TRP A 55 -6.53 -5.14 3.89
CA TRP A 55 -6.30 -4.74 2.51
C TRP A 55 -7.62 -4.26 1.90
N GLN A 56 -7.59 -3.08 1.30
CA GLN A 56 -8.73 -2.43 0.67
C GLN A 56 -8.44 -2.15 -0.80
N VAL A 57 -9.41 -2.47 -1.65
CA VAL A 57 -9.36 -2.21 -3.09
C VAL A 57 -10.35 -1.12 -3.44
N ALA A 58 -9.88 -0.01 -4.00
CA ALA A 58 -10.72 1.09 -4.48
C ALA A 58 -11.34 0.74 -5.84
N PRO A 59 -12.67 0.51 -5.92
CA PRO A 59 -13.31 0.06 -7.15
C PRO A 59 -13.19 1.10 -8.26
N GLY A 60 -12.84 0.65 -9.46
CA GLY A 60 -12.71 1.52 -10.64
C GLY A 60 -11.53 2.51 -10.63
N ARG A 61 -10.77 2.61 -9.53
CA ARG A 61 -9.62 3.52 -9.41
C ARG A 61 -8.34 2.90 -9.95
N HIS A 62 -7.49 3.73 -10.52
CA HIS A 62 -6.14 3.42 -10.97
C HIS A 62 -5.10 4.23 -10.16
N HIS A 63 -3.81 4.03 -10.46
CA HIS A 63 -2.70 4.60 -9.68
C HIS A 63 -2.78 6.11 -9.42
N PHE A 64 -3.29 6.88 -10.38
CA PHE A 64 -3.26 8.33 -10.32
C PHE A 64 -4.47 8.96 -9.60
N ASP A 65 -5.58 8.24 -9.48
CA ASP A 65 -6.84 8.75 -8.92
C ASP A 65 -7.30 7.96 -7.69
N VAL A 66 -6.56 6.91 -7.27
CA VAL A 66 -6.83 6.20 -6.01
C VAL A 66 -6.76 7.14 -4.81
N ILE A 67 -5.92 8.18 -4.88
CA ILE A 67 -5.79 9.20 -3.84
C ILE A 67 -6.98 10.15 -3.78
N ASP A 68 -7.79 10.25 -4.84
CA ASP A 68 -8.96 11.15 -4.88
C ASP A 68 -10.04 10.69 -3.89
N GLU A 69 -9.99 9.45 -3.40
CA GLU A 69 -10.84 9.02 -2.28
C GLU A 69 -10.66 9.92 -1.05
N LEU A 70 -9.47 10.53 -0.85
CA LEU A 70 -9.21 11.46 0.26
C LEU A 70 -10.04 12.75 0.19
N GLU A 71 -10.59 13.11 -0.97
CA GLU A 71 -11.44 14.29 -1.11
C GLU A 71 -12.84 14.09 -0.51
N ALA A 72 -13.27 12.84 -0.37
CA ALA A 72 -14.58 12.49 0.14
C ALA A 72 -14.48 12.08 1.63
N PRO A 73 -15.14 12.79 2.56
CA PRO A 73 -15.09 12.48 4.00
C PRO A 73 -15.54 11.07 4.37
N HIS A 74 -16.43 10.49 3.56
CA HIS A 74 -17.03 9.17 3.79
C HIS A 74 -16.46 8.07 2.88
N SER A 75 -15.36 8.34 2.16
CA SER A 75 -14.70 7.28 1.40
C SER A 75 -14.09 6.23 2.33
N PRO A 76 -13.91 4.98 1.86
CA PRO A 76 -13.19 3.95 2.61
C PRO A 76 -11.79 4.41 3.05
N LEU A 77 -11.02 5.07 2.17
CA LEU A 77 -9.69 5.57 2.49
C LEU A 77 -9.70 6.63 3.60
N THR A 78 -10.57 7.63 3.52
CA THR A 78 -10.66 8.69 4.54
C THR A 78 -11.09 8.14 5.89
N MET A 79 -12.10 7.25 5.90
CA MET A 79 -12.57 6.56 7.10
C MET A 79 -11.47 5.67 7.73
N ALA A 80 -10.65 5.01 6.92
CA ALA A 80 -9.54 4.19 7.42
C ALA A 80 -8.46 5.03 8.12
N LEU A 81 -8.28 6.29 7.71
CA LEU A 81 -7.29 7.21 8.28
C LEU A 81 -7.78 7.97 9.50
N LEU A 82 -9.02 8.46 9.47
CA LEU A 82 -9.56 9.37 10.48
C LEU A 82 -10.47 8.69 11.51
N GLY A 83 -10.91 7.46 11.23
CA GLY A 83 -11.94 6.79 12.01
C GLY A 83 -13.36 7.30 11.69
N ALA A 84 -14.34 6.75 12.40
CA ALA A 84 -15.74 7.22 12.38
C ALA A 84 -15.96 8.32 13.42
#